data_AF-T2JJH1-F1
#
_entry.id   AF-T2JJH1-F1
#
_cell.length_a   1.000
_cell.length_b   1.000
_cell.length_c   1.000
_cell.angle_alpha   90.00
_cell.angle_beta   90.00
_cell.angle_gamma   90.00
#
_symmetry.space_group_name_H-M   'P 1'
#
loop_
_entity.id
_entity.type
_entity.pdbx_description
1 polymer ?
#
loop_
_entity_poly.entity_id
_entity_poly.type
_entity_poly.pdbx_seq_one_letter_code
_entity_poly.pdbx_strand_id
1 'polypeptide(L)'
;MSRFTKINFNFSEAVFLENWYPRFYYNPINKWLRWAGPENTSYIYIPLAENNNYQISFTIFYIMSPEILDSLSLWVGDTKIELDIQKNYHNEQLVTYQLKGIIGEHLISSSNPYTPLKFVFSQTIPMEISNHDGEVVEIQYVSFATDGLSIKPFNTQTTMLLC
;
A
#
# COMPACT_ATOMS: atom_id res chain seq x y z
N MET A 1 22.11 -15.91 13.23
CA MET A 1 21.18 -16.19 12.11
C MET A 1 19.78 -15.74 12.53
N SER A 2 19.37 -14.53 12.12
CA SER A 2 18.00 -14.06 12.36
C SER A 2 17.08 -14.73 11.32
N ARG A 3 16.00 -15.36 11.79
CA ARG A 3 14.93 -15.89 10.92
C ARG A 3 14.23 -14.68 10.31
N PHE A 4 14.44 -14.41 9.02
CA PHE A 4 13.80 -13.29 8.35
C PHE A 4 12.34 -13.65 8.04
N THR A 5 11.45 -13.19 8.91
CA THR A 5 10.03 -13.50 8.86
C THR A 5 9.34 -12.60 7.83
N LYS A 6 8.54 -13.19 6.94
CA LYS A 6 7.57 -12.46 6.12
C LYS A 6 6.78 -11.51 7.02
N ILE A 7 6.73 -10.23 6.66
CA ILE A 7 5.91 -9.25 7.35
C ILE A 7 4.64 -9.06 6.54
N ASN A 8 3.53 -9.62 7.03
CA ASN A 8 2.21 -9.30 6.51
C ASN A 8 1.66 -8.15 7.35
N PHE A 9 1.38 -7.03 6.70
CA PHE A 9 0.65 -5.93 7.31
C PHE A 9 -0.77 -5.96 6.80
N ASN A 10 -1.70 -6.09 7.74
CA ASN A 10 -3.10 -5.87 7.49
C ASN A 10 -3.53 -4.66 8.31
N PHE A 11 -4.33 -3.77 7.73
CA PHE A 11 -4.91 -2.64 8.45
C PHE A 11 -5.92 -3.05 9.55
N SER A 12 -6.09 -4.35 9.78
CA SER A 12 -6.65 -4.91 11.02
C SER A 12 -5.73 -4.80 12.25
N GLU A 13 -4.43 -4.55 12.08
CA GLU A 13 -3.42 -4.50 13.15
C GLU A 13 -2.99 -3.06 13.48
N ALA A 14 -2.32 -2.86 14.62
CA ALA A 14 -1.76 -1.55 15.00
C ALA A 14 -0.57 -1.21 14.10
N VAL A 15 -0.71 -0.16 13.29
CA VAL A 15 0.30 0.28 12.33
C VAL A 15 0.51 1.78 12.51
N PHE A 16 1.77 2.21 12.40
CA PHE A 16 2.11 3.62 12.30
C PHE A 16 1.79 4.08 10.87
N LEU A 17 0.75 4.91 10.77
CA LEU A 17 0.18 5.41 9.53
C LEU A 17 0.11 6.93 9.61
N GLU A 18 0.34 7.60 8.49
CA GLU A 18 0.11 9.03 8.35
C GLU A 18 -0.69 9.30 7.07
N ASN A 19 -1.67 10.20 7.17
CA ASN A 19 -2.57 10.55 6.08
C ASN A 19 -3.34 9.34 5.50
N TRP A 20 -3.99 8.59 6.40
CA TRP A 20 -4.94 7.52 6.09
C TRP A 20 -6.20 7.70 6.91
N TYR A 21 -7.37 7.49 6.30
CA TYR A 21 -8.63 7.49 7.03
C TYR A 21 -8.77 6.26 7.95
N PRO A 22 -9.69 6.32 8.94
CA PRO A 22 -10.09 5.16 9.72
C PRO A 22 -10.49 3.97 8.83
N ARG A 23 -10.35 2.76 9.36
CA ARG A 23 -10.71 1.55 8.63
C ARG A 23 -12.23 1.46 8.40
N PHE A 24 -12.63 0.96 7.25
CA PHE A 24 -14.02 0.63 6.92
C PHE A 24 -14.11 -0.82 6.43
N TYR A 25 -15.28 -1.43 6.60
CA TYR A 25 -15.50 -2.80 6.17
C TYR A 25 -16.12 -2.84 4.77
N TYR A 26 -15.51 -3.60 3.85
CA TYR A 26 -15.97 -3.73 2.49
C TYR A 26 -16.54 -5.13 2.23
N ASN A 27 -17.87 -5.22 2.23
CA ASN A 27 -18.64 -6.47 2.15
C ASN A 27 -18.30 -7.36 0.93
N PRO A 28 -18.21 -6.84 -0.31
CA PRO A 28 -17.99 -7.65 -1.52
C PRO A 28 -16.73 -8.51 -1.52
N ILE A 29 -15.71 -8.15 -0.72
CA ILE A 29 -14.47 -8.93 -0.58
C ILE A 29 -14.18 -9.35 0.87
N ASN A 30 -15.10 -9.08 1.79
CA ASN A 30 -15.01 -9.46 3.19
C ASN A 30 -13.67 -9.01 3.86
N LYS A 31 -13.28 -7.74 3.64
CA LYS A 31 -12.02 -7.16 4.16
C LYS A 31 -12.22 -5.79 4.80
N TRP A 32 -11.38 -5.49 5.77
CA TRP A 32 -11.18 -4.13 6.29
C TRP A 32 -10.20 -3.38 5.41
N LEU A 33 -10.58 -2.19 4.95
CA LEU A 33 -9.80 -1.34 4.07
C LEU A 33 -9.55 0.01 4.75
N ARG A 34 -8.57 0.76 4.24
CA ARG A 34 -8.39 2.19 4.52
C ARG A 34 -8.23 2.97 3.23
N TRP A 35 -8.80 4.18 3.22
CA TRP A 35 -8.56 5.16 2.18
C TRP A 35 -7.27 5.95 2.44
N ALA A 36 -6.46 6.14 1.40
CA ALA A 36 -5.39 7.12 1.39
C ALA A 36 -5.97 8.54 1.19
N GLY A 37 -5.42 9.54 1.89
CA GLY A 37 -5.92 10.92 1.97
C GLY A 37 -6.02 11.42 3.43
N PRO A 38 -6.38 12.69 3.69
CA PRO A 38 -6.84 13.73 2.76
C PRO A 38 -5.80 14.36 1.82
N GLU A 39 -4.51 14.27 2.13
CA GLU A 39 -3.47 14.84 1.26
C GLU A 39 -3.09 13.89 0.12
N ASN A 40 -2.29 14.39 -0.83
CA ASN A 40 -1.79 13.64 -1.98
C ASN A 40 -0.62 12.68 -1.66
N THR A 41 -0.28 12.54 -0.38
CA THR A 41 0.79 11.66 0.10
C THR A 41 0.39 10.91 1.36
N SER A 42 0.55 9.60 1.38
CA SER A 42 0.26 8.77 2.56
C SER A 42 1.46 7.94 2.96
N TYR A 43 1.65 7.69 4.26
CA TYR A 43 2.83 6.97 4.75
C TYR A 43 2.45 5.71 5.52
N ILE A 44 3.27 4.66 5.35
CA ILE A 44 3.25 3.47 6.19
C ILE A 44 4.66 3.26 6.72
N TYR A 45 4.82 3.19 8.04
CA TYR A 45 6.14 3.06 8.68
C TYR A 45 6.39 1.61 9.08
N ILE A 46 7.49 1.03 8.59
CA ILE A 46 7.74 -0.41 8.67
C ILE A 46 9.13 -0.71 9.24
N PRO A 47 9.28 -1.60 10.23
CA PRO A 47 10.58 -1.99 10.75
C PRO A 47 11.26 -3.00 9.82
N LEU A 48 11.90 -2.51 8.75
CA LEU A 48 12.73 -3.33 7.87
C LEU A 48 14.14 -3.48 8.44
N ALA A 49 14.71 -4.68 8.32
CA ALA A 49 16.08 -4.93 8.73
C ALA A 49 17.04 -4.58 7.57
N GLU A 50 18.19 -4.02 7.89
CA GLU A 50 19.24 -3.74 6.91
C GLU A 50 19.78 -5.01 6.23
N ASN A 51 20.60 -4.82 5.19
CA ASN A 51 21.32 -5.88 4.47
C ASN A 51 20.40 -6.96 3.87
N ASN A 52 19.17 -6.56 3.56
CA ASN A 52 18.18 -7.41 2.90
C ASN A 52 17.46 -6.59 1.84
N ASN A 53 17.33 -7.17 0.65
CA ASN A 53 16.35 -6.69 -0.32
C ASN A 53 14.98 -7.24 0.07
N TYR A 54 13.94 -6.46 -0.20
CA TYR A 54 12.57 -6.82 0.14
C TYR A 54 11.68 -6.74 -1.07
N GLN A 55 10.86 -7.77 -1.29
CA GLN A 55 9.72 -7.67 -2.19
C GLN A 55 8.53 -7.14 -1.41
N ILE A 56 8.03 -5.98 -1.83
CA ILE A 56 6.77 -5.42 -1.38
C ILE A 56 5.65 -5.82 -2.34
N SER A 57 4.47 -6.10 -1.81
CA SER A 57 3.26 -6.30 -2.60
C SER A 57 2.02 -5.81 -1.87
N PHE A 58 1.12 -5.14 -2.57
CA PHE A 58 -0.17 -4.71 -2.02
C PHE A 58 -1.26 -4.75 -3.08
N THR A 59 -2.51 -4.77 -2.66
CA THR A 59 -3.66 -4.80 -3.56
C THR A 59 -4.50 -3.56 -3.37
N ILE A 60 -4.77 -2.85 -4.45
CA ILE A 60 -5.76 -1.78 -4.50
C ILE A 60 -7.11 -2.42 -4.83
N PHE A 61 -8.07 -2.24 -3.93
CA PHE A 61 -9.44 -2.73 -4.08
C PHE A 61 -10.39 -1.66 -4.58
N TYR A 62 -10.04 -0.40 -4.36
CA TYR A 62 -10.79 0.74 -4.87
C TYR A 62 -9.86 1.83 -5.34
N ILE A 63 -10.28 2.48 -6.42
CA ILE A 63 -9.64 3.68 -6.90
C ILE A 63 -10.70 4.67 -7.38
N MET A 64 -10.55 5.92 -6.98
CA MET A 64 -11.56 6.95 -7.26
C MET A 64 -11.51 7.45 -8.71
N SER A 65 -10.34 7.38 -9.36
CA SER A 65 -10.20 7.68 -10.79
C SER A 65 -9.00 6.94 -11.41
N PRO A 66 -9.02 6.66 -12.72
CA PRO A 66 -7.86 6.07 -13.42
C PRO A 66 -6.57 6.90 -13.27
N GLU A 67 -6.67 8.23 -13.26
CA GLU A 67 -5.53 9.15 -13.12
C GLU A 67 -4.77 8.96 -11.79
N ILE A 68 -5.47 8.52 -10.74
CA ILE A 68 -4.83 8.17 -9.46
C ILE A 68 -3.96 6.92 -9.63
N LEU A 69 -4.37 5.94 -10.45
CA LEU A 69 -3.57 4.73 -10.68
C LEU A 69 -2.31 5.08 -11.47
N ASP A 70 -2.49 5.86 -12.52
CA ASP A 70 -1.44 6.23 -13.46
C ASP A 70 -0.34 7.08 -12.79
N SER A 71 -0.72 7.85 -11.76
CA SER A 71 0.19 8.68 -10.98
C SER A 71 0.72 8.01 -9.70
N LEU A 72 0.12 6.89 -9.28
CA LEU A 72 0.48 6.24 -8.03
C LEU A 72 1.94 5.79 -8.07
N SER A 73 2.71 6.26 -7.10
CA SER A 73 4.10 5.87 -6.92
C SER A 73 4.43 5.58 -5.47
N LEU A 74 5.30 4.59 -5.26
CA LEU A 74 5.85 4.25 -3.97
C LEU A 74 7.27 4.79 -3.88
N TRP A 75 7.62 5.39 -2.75
CA TRP A 75 8.93 5.96 -2.49
C TRP A 75 9.45 5.49 -1.14
N VAL A 76 10.77 5.29 -1.08
CA VAL A 76 11.53 5.06 0.16
C VAL A 76 12.62 6.12 0.22
N GLY A 77 12.50 7.05 1.17
CA GLY A 77 13.27 8.29 1.14
C GLY A 77 13.01 9.08 -0.15
N ASP A 78 14.07 9.39 -0.88
CA ASP A 78 14.03 10.10 -2.16
C ASP A 78 14.07 9.17 -3.39
N THR A 79 14.01 7.85 -3.17
CA THR A 79 14.05 6.86 -4.24
C THR A 79 12.67 6.35 -4.56
N LYS A 80 12.25 6.50 -5.83
CA LYS A 80 11.04 5.88 -6.36
C LYS A 80 11.26 4.38 -6.53
N ILE A 81 10.32 3.58 -6.04
CA ILE A 81 10.28 2.13 -6.23
C ILE A 81 9.47 1.83 -7.48
N GLU A 82 10.08 1.11 -8.42
CA GLU A 82 9.37 0.62 -9.61
C GLU A 82 8.35 -0.45 -9.20
N LEU A 83 7.13 -0.32 -9.71
CA LEU A 83 6.00 -1.20 -9.40
C LEU A 83 5.53 -1.91 -10.66
N ASP A 84 5.51 -3.25 -10.62
CA ASP A 84 4.75 -4.08 -11.55
C ASP A 84 3.28 -4.05 -11.13
N ILE A 85 2.39 -3.71 -12.07
CA ILE A 85 0.95 -3.56 -11.83
C ILE A 85 0.20 -4.64 -12.61
N GLN A 86 -0.50 -5.50 -11.89
CA GLN A 86 -1.30 -6.58 -12.44
C GLN A 86 -2.79 -6.32 -12.14
N LYS A 87 -3.58 -6.09 -13.20
CA LYS A 87 -5.03 -5.94 -13.10
C LYS A 87 -5.69 -7.31 -13.01
N ASN A 88 -6.50 -7.52 -11.97
CA ASN A 88 -7.20 -8.77 -11.71
C ASN A 88 -8.71 -8.56 -11.74
N TYR A 89 -9.42 -9.42 -12.46
CA TYR A 89 -10.88 -9.47 -12.52
C TYR A 89 -11.37 -10.60 -11.63
N HIS A 90 -12.19 -10.29 -10.62
CA HIS A 90 -12.80 -11.30 -9.75
C HIS A 90 -14.19 -11.69 -10.25
N ASN A 91 -14.93 -10.72 -10.77
CA ASN A 91 -16.20 -10.86 -11.47
C ASN A 91 -16.42 -9.58 -12.32
N GLU A 92 -17.58 -9.45 -12.97
CA GLU A 92 -17.90 -8.30 -13.83
C GLU A 92 -17.86 -6.94 -13.10
N GLN A 93 -17.99 -6.93 -11.77
CA GLN A 93 -18.15 -5.72 -10.96
C GLN A 93 -16.92 -5.41 -10.10
N LEU A 94 -16.01 -6.37 -9.90
CA LEU A 94 -14.86 -6.25 -9.02
C LEU A 94 -13.54 -6.41 -9.78
N VAL A 95 -12.89 -5.26 -9.98
CA VAL A 95 -11.53 -5.14 -10.49
C VAL A 95 -10.61 -4.74 -9.35
N THR A 96 -9.47 -5.41 -9.25
CA THR A 96 -8.42 -5.06 -8.27
C THR A 96 -7.08 -4.92 -8.99
N TYR A 97 -6.17 -4.17 -8.40
CA TYR A 97 -4.82 -3.99 -8.94
C TYR A 97 -3.81 -4.52 -7.92
N GLN A 98 -3.06 -5.54 -8.29
CA GLN A 98 -1.95 -6.04 -7.48
C GLN A 98 -0.68 -5.32 -7.90
N LEU A 99 -0.01 -4.65 -6.97
CA LEU A 99 1.23 -3.93 -7.19
C LEU A 99 2.37 -4.67 -6.49
N LYS A 100 3.52 -4.82 -7.16
CA LYS A 100 4.71 -5.47 -6.63
C LYS A 100 5.95 -4.65 -6.94
N GLY A 101 6.84 -4.48 -5.97
CA GLY A 101 8.10 -3.76 -6.14
C GLY A 101 9.22 -4.39 -5.33
N ILE A 102 10.46 -3.94 -5.58
CA ILE A 102 11.65 -4.33 -4.82
C ILE A 102 12.20 -3.11 -4.10
N ILE A 103 12.30 -3.19 -2.77
CA ILE A 103 13.01 -2.23 -1.94
C ILE A 103 14.44 -2.75 -1.78
N GLY A 104 15.40 -1.98 -2.30
CA GLY A 104 16.81 -2.29 -2.18
C GLY A 104 17.32 -2.10 -0.75
N GLU A 105 18.25 -2.96 -0.31
CA GLU A 105 18.82 -2.87 1.04
C GLU A 105 19.47 -1.51 1.35
N HIS A 106 20.03 -0.86 0.32
CA HIS A 106 20.67 0.45 0.42
C HIS A 106 19.70 1.60 0.75
N LEU A 107 18.38 1.36 0.67
CA LEU A 107 17.34 2.34 1.02
C LEU A 107 16.92 2.25 2.50
N ILE A 108 17.42 1.25 3.23
CA ILE A 108 17.05 0.97 4.61
C ILE A 108 18.16 1.51 5.52
N SER A 109 17.79 2.37 6.48
CA SER A 109 18.75 3.01 7.39
C SER A 109 18.63 2.48 8.82
N SER A 110 19.75 2.10 9.42
CA SER A 110 19.88 1.74 10.85
C SER A 110 19.62 2.89 11.81
N SER A 111 19.68 4.13 11.33
CA SER A 111 19.46 5.30 12.18
C SER A 111 17.99 5.45 12.59
N ASN A 112 17.06 4.81 11.86
CA ASN A 112 15.63 4.90 12.12
C ASN A 112 15.03 3.51 12.36
N PRO A 113 14.22 3.33 13.43
CA PRO A 113 13.58 2.04 13.71
C PRO A 113 12.49 1.66 12.68
N TYR A 114 12.05 2.62 11.87
CA TYR A 114 11.05 2.43 10.83
C TYR A 114 11.51 3.02 9.50
N THR A 115 11.29 2.27 8.42
CA THR A 115 11.40 2.71 7.04
C THR A 115 10.06 3.30 6.60
N PRO A 116 9.99 4.61 6.28
CA PRO A 116 8.77 5.23 5.77
C PRO A 116 8.54 4.82 4.32
N LEU A 117 7.40 4.19 4.06
CA LEU A 117 6.88 3.94 2.73
C LEU A 117 5.94 5.08 2.34
N LYS A 118 6.38 5.95 1.44
CA LYS A 118 5.62 7.11 0.98
C LYS A 118 4.87 6.76 -0.31
N PHE A 119 3.56 6.78 -0.24
CA PHE A 119 2.65 6.67 -1.39
C PHE A 119 2.34 8.07 -1.88
N VAL A 120 2.57 8.35 -3.16
CA VAL A 120 2.30 9.65 -3.80
C VAL A 120 1.32 9.42 -4.94
N PHE A 121 0.28 10.25 -5.03
CA PHE A 121 -0.75 10.18 -6.07
C PHE A 121 -1.19 11.60 -6.49
N SER A 122 -1.76 11.74 -7.69
CA SER A 122 -2.01 13.05 -8.31
C SER A 122 -3.09 13.88 -7.61
N GLN A 123 -4.08 13.24 -7.01
CA GLN A 123 -5.25 13.91 -6.45
C GLN A 123 -6.01 13.04 -5.43
N THR A 124 -6.82 13.71 -4.64
CA THR A 124 -7.91 13.11 -3.84
C THR A 124 -9.25 13.60 -4.34
N ILE A 125 -10.26 12.73 -4.30
CA ILE A 125 -11.62 13.01 -4.77
C ILE A 125 -12.56 13.07 -3.56
N PRO A 126 -13.45 14.07 -3.47
CA PRO A 126 -14.42 14.15 -2.39
C PRO A 126 -15.40 12.97 -2.46
N MET A 127 -15.62 12.34 -1.31
CA MET A 127 -16.56 11.27 -1.09
C MET A 127 -17.45 11.64 0.09
N GLU A 128 -18.75 11.65 -0.16
CA GLU A 128 -19.75 11.89 0.89
C GLU A 128 -19.89 10.64 1.76
N ILE A 129 -19.80 10.84 3.07
CA ILE A 129 -20.08 9.83 4.08
C ILE A 129 -21.45 10.14 4.65
N SER A 130 -22.38 9.21 4.45
CA SER A 130 -23.74 9.32 4.98
C SER A 130 -23.94 8.49 6.24
N ASN A 131 -24.80 8.95 7.13
CA ASN A 131 -25.30 8.14 8.25
C ASN A 131 -26.33 7.10 7.78
N HIS A 132 -26.92 6.35 8.71
CA HIS A 132 -27.93 5.33 8.40
C HIS A 132 -29.19 5.91 7.73
N ASP A 133 -29.51 7.17 8.02
CA ASP A 133 -30.68 7.88 7.48
C ASP A 133 -30.40 8.50 6.10
N GLY A 134 -29.18 8.33 5.57
CA GLY A 134 -28.76 8.84 4.26
C GLY A 134 -28.29 10.30 4.26
N GLU A 135 -28.28 10.96 5.42
CA GLU A 135 -27.79 12.33 5.54
C GLU A 135 -26.26 12.35 5.48
N VAL A 136 -25.71 13.24 4.64
CA VAL A 136 -24.26 13.46 4.55
C VAL A 136 -23.78 14.09 5.85
N VAL A 137 -22.91 13.37 6.57
CA VAL A 137 -22.35 13.81 7.86
C VAL A 137 -20.90 14.24 7.75
N GLU A 138 -20.19 13.82 6.71
CA GLU A 138 -18.79 14.15 6.49
C GLU A 138 -18.46 14.07 4.99
N ILE A 139 -17.49 14.87 4.53
CA ILE A 139 -16.86 14.72 3.22
C ILE A 139 -15.41 14.31 3.45
N GLN A 140 -15.03 13.15 2.91
CA GLN A 140 -13.65 12.67 2.92
C GLN A 140 -13.02 12.85 1.55
N TYR A 141 -11.84 13.43 1.49
CA TYR A 141 -11.05 13.53 0.26
C TYR A 141 -10.17 12.28 0.14
N VAL A 142 -10.51 11.36 -0.75
CA VAL A 142 -9.92 10.00 -0.81
C VAL A 142 -9.31 9.69 -2.18
N SER A 143 -8.30 8.82 -2.25
CA SER A 143 -7.67 8.42 -3.52
C SER A 143 -7.86 6.95 -3.89
N PHE A 144 -7.25 6.05 -3.15
CA PHE A 144 -7.34 4.59 -3.32
C PHE A 144 -7.53 3.89 -1.98
N ALA A 145 -8.09 2.68 -2.01
CA ALA A 145 -8.24 1.84 -0.82
C ALA A 145 -7.45 0.53 -0.94
N THR A 146 -6.76 0.18 0.14
CA THR A 146 -6.03 -1.09 0.29
C THR A 146 -6.30 -1.70 1.66
N ASP A 147 -6.07 -3.01 1.81
CA ASP A 147 -6.17 -3.74 3.08
C ASP A 147 -4.84 -3.79 3.84
N GLY A 148 -3.77 -3.28 3.23
CA GLY A 148 -2.43 -3.27 3.78
C GLY A 148 -1.40 -3.66 2.72
N LEU A 149 -0.33 -4.31 3.16
CA LEU A 149 0.76 -4.72 2.30
C LEU A 149 1.48 -5.94 2.87
N SER A 150 2.13 -6.70 1.99
CA SER A 150 3.02 -7.80 2.36
C SER A 150 4.43 -7.44 1.96
N ILE A 151 5.36 -7.56 2.90
CA ILE A 151 6.80 -7.43 2.64
C ILE A 151 7.48 -8.75 3.02
N LYS A 152 8.32 -9.25 2.14
CA LYS A 152 9.14 -10.43 2.41
C LYS A 152 10.57 -10.21 1.93
N PRO A 153 11.57 -10.83 2.58
CA PRO A 153 12.92 -10.88 2.05
C PRO A 153 12.92 -11.41 0.61
N PHE A 154 13.77 -10.83 -0.22
CA PHE A 154 13.94 -11.18 -1.62
C PHE A 154 15.41 -11.40 -1.93
N ASN A 155 15.79 -12.64 -2.22
CA ASN A 155 17.15 -12.96 -2.65
C ASN A 155 17.21 -12.99 -4.17
N THR A 156 18.02 -12.13 -4.76
CA THR A 156 18.31 -12.08 -6.20
C THR A 156 19.22 -13.22 -6.68
N GLN A 157 19.71 -14.09 -5.78
CA GLN A 157 20.73 -15.11 -6.10
C GLN A 157 20.20 -16.41 -6.75
N THR A 158 18.89 -16.56 -7.02
CA THR A 158 18.34 -17.84 -7.51
C THR A 158 18.23 -17.96 -9.05
N THR A 159 18.79 -17.04 -9.84
CA THR A 159 18.65 -17.11 -11.32
C THR A 159 19.97 -16.92 -12.08
N MET A 160 21.06 -17.53 -11.59
CA MET A 160 22.29 -17.73 -12.38
C MET A 160 22.91 -19.11 -12.19
N LEU A 161 22.09 -20.15 -12.12
CA LEU A 161 22.55 -21.54 -12.24
C LEU A 161 21.50 -22.31 -13.04
N LEU A 162 21.59 -22.19 -14.37
CA LEU A 162 21.19 -23.19 -15.36
C LEU A 162 21.80 -22.69 -16.68
N CYS A 163 23.11 -22.92 -16.81
CA CYS A 163 23.75 -23.11 -18.10
C CYS A 163 23.32 -24.48 -18.65
#